data_AF-A0A2H9MVY2-F1
#
_entry.id   AF-A0A2H9MVY2-F1
#
_cell.length_a   1.000
_cell.length_b   1.000
_cell.length_c   1.000
_cell.angle_alpha   90.00
_cell.angle_beta   90.00
_cell.angle_gamma   90.00
#
_symmetry.space_group_name_H-M   'P 1'
#
loop_
_entity.id
_entity.type
_entity.pdbx_description
1 polymer ?
#
loop_
_entity_poly.entity_id
_entity_poly.type
_entity_poly.pdbx_seq_one_letter_code
_entity_poly.pdbx_strand_id
1 'polypeptide(L)'
;MSKSRELIISPKVSQTQLTKFLSQLEEEGIKTVYLDPKKLNGKKTKLDTVYPSSAAKYIVMEKDGSAKPKGKKVGRKFEVLSNTDIENILTVAKKGLDFVIVEVKDWKIIPLENIIAKLHKINTKIFAIANTP
;
A
#
# COMPACT_ATOMS: atom_id res chain seq x y z
N MET A 1 4.38 -14.88 -21.04
CA MET A 1 3.45 -14.38 -20.01
C MET A 1 4.25 -13.58 -18.98
N SER A 2 4.19 -12.25 -19.02
CA SER A 2 4.86 -11.40 -18.04
C SER A 2 4.29 -11.72 -16.65
N LYS A 3 5.14 -12.19 -15.74
CA LYS A 3 4.79 -12.40 -14.32
C LYS A 3 4.19 -11.10 -13.81
N SER A 4 2.91 -11.11 -13.45
CA SER A 4 2.25 -9.97 -12.81
C SER A 4 3.02 -9.64 -11.53
N ARG A 5 3.74 -8.52 -11.52
CA ARG A 5 4.49 -8.08 -10.33
C ARG A 5 3.49 -7.41 -9.39
N GLU A 6 3.29 -7.97 -8.19
CA GLU A 6 2.55 -7.27 -7.12
C GLU A 6 3.44 -6.16 -6.54
N LEU A 7 3.63 -5.10 -7.32
CA LEU A 7 4.44 -3.94 -6.96
C LEU A 7 3.56 -2.69 -7.00
N ILE A 8 3.68 -1.85 -5.98
CA ILE A 8 2.96 -0.57 -5.88
C ILE A 8 3.99 0.55 -6.04
N ILE A 9 3.88 1.34 -7.11
CA ILE A 9 4.81 2.45 -7.37
C ILE A 9 4.25 3.75 -6.81
N SER A 10 5.06 4.46 -6.01
CA SER A 10 4.79 5.84 -5.59
C SER A 10 5.55 6.82 -6.50
N PRO A 11 4.94 7.34 -7.58
CA PRO A 11 5.63 8.24 -8.51
C PRO A 11 6.07 9.54 -7.83
N LYS A 12 7.35 9.92 -8.03
CA LYS A 12 7.91 11.22 -7.61
C LYS A 12 8.14 12.20 -8.77
N VAL A 13 7.63 11.87 -9.97
CA VAL A 13 7.75 12.71 -11.17
C VAL A 13 6.82 13.92 -11.10
N SER A 14 7.13 14.96 -11.89
CA SER A 14 6.29 16.15 -12.01
C SER A 14 4.93 15.83 -12.66
N GLN A 15 3.94 16.71 -12.46
CA GLN A 15 2.59 16.51 -13.01
C GLN A 15 2.57 16.45 -14.55
N THR A 16 3.50 17.15 -15.21
CA THR A 16 3.63 17.15 -16.68
C THR A 16 4.14 15.82 -17.21
N GLN A 17 5.03 15.15 -16.46
CA GLN A 17 5.62 13.85 -16.83
C GLN A 17 4.81 12.66 -16.32
N LEU A 18 3.92 12.87 -15.35
CA LEU A 18 3.14 11.82 -14.69
C LEU A 18 2.39 10.94 -15.70
N THR A 19 1.82 11.53 -16.75
CA THR A 19 1.07 10.75 -17.74
C THR A 19 1.95 9.76 -18.49
N LYS A 20 3.10 10.22 -19.00
CA LYS A 20 4.06 9.37 -19.70
C LYS A 20 4.56 8.25 -18.78
N PHE A 21 4.85 8.61 -17.53
CA PHE A 21 5.30 7.64 -16.53
C PHE A 21 4.26 6.57 -16.23
N LEU A 22 2.98 6.93 -16.05
CA LEU A 22 1.90 5.97 -15.80
C LEU A 22 1.72 5.00 -16.99
N SER A 23 1.81 5.50 -18.23
CA SER A 23 1.76 4.65 -19.42
C SER A 23 2.91 3.64 -19.46
N GLN A 24 4.13 4.06 -19.13
CA GLN A 24 5.28 3.16 -19.04
C GLN A 24 5.09 2.09 -17.95
N LEU A 25 4.51 2.44 -16.80
CA LEU A 25 4.18 1.46 -15.77
C LEU A 25 3.19 0.40 -16.26
N GLU A 26 2.17 0.81 -17.02
CA GLU A 26 1.21 -0.12 -17.62
C GLU A 26 1.87 -1.05 -18.65
N GLU A 27 2.77 -0.53 -19.48
CA GLU A 27 3.56 -1.31 -20.46
C GLU A 27 4.48 -2.34 -19.78
N GLU A 28 5.08 -1.98 -18.64
CA GLU A 28 5.88 -2.86 -17.79
C GLU A 28 5.03 -3.88 -17.00
N GLY A 29 3.70 -3.84 -17.14
CA GLY A 29 2.78 -4.75 -16.49
C GLY A 29 2.51 -4.46 -15.01
N ILE A 30 2.86 -3.26 -14.54
CA ILE A 30 2.49 -2.77 -13.20
C ILE A 30 1.01 -2.41 -13.23
N LYS A 31 0.30 -2.84 -12.18
CA LYS A 31 -1.17 -2.68 -12.10
C LYS A 31 -1.61 -1.70 -11.02
N THR A 32 -0.72 -1.29 -10.13
CA THR A 32 -1.08 -0.55 -8.93
C THR A 32 -0.10 0.60 -8.68
N VAL A 33 -0.63 1.77 -8.34
CA VAL A 33 0.16 2.97 -8.01
C VAL A 33 -0.31 3.60 -6.70
N TYR A 34 0.63 4.13 -5.93
CA TYR A 34 0.35 4.93 -4.75
C TYR A 34 0.23 6.40 -5.15
N LEU A 35 -0.99 6.84 -5.50
CA LEU A 35 -1.26 8.17 -6.05
C LEU A 35 -2.68 8.60 -5.72
N ASP A 36 -2.87 9.89 -5.42
CA ASP A 36 -4.21 10.47 -5.28
C ASP A 36 -4.96 10.37 -6.63
N PRO A 37 -6.13 9.68 -6.68
CA PRO A 37 -6.94 9.61 -7.89
C PRO A 37 -7.26 10.97 -8.50
N LYS A 38 -7.34 12.04 -7.69
CA LYS A 38 -7.59 13.39 -8.19
C LYS A 38 -6.46 13.89 -9.11
N LYS A 39 -5.21 13.48 -8.88
CA LYS A 39 -4.06 13.85 -9.71
C LYS A 39 -4.08 13.21 -11.10
N LEU A 40 -4.96 12.25 -11.34
CA LEU A 40 -5.16 11.67 -12.68
C LEU A 40 -5.92 12.62 -13.61
N ASN A 41 -6.55 13.69 -13.10
CA ASN A 41 -7.26 14.72 -13.88
C ASN A 41 -8.20 14.13 -14.96
N GLY A 42 -8.93 13.06 -14.63
CA GLY A 42 -9.89 12.41 -15.54
C GLY A 42 -9.25 11.54 -16.64
N LYS A 43 -7.93 11.34 -16.64
CA LYS A 43 -7.28 10.40 -17.57
C LYS A 43 -7.66 8.97 -17.23
N LYS A 44 -8.14 8.23 -18.22
CA LYS A 44 -8.40 6.79 -18.11
C LYS A 44 -7.06 6.06 -18.10
N THR A 45 -6.76 5.41 -16.99
CA THR A 45 -5.67 4.44 -16.84
C THR A 45 -6.26 3.13 -16.34
N LYS A 46 -5.62 2.00 -16.66
CA LYS A 46 -5.99 0.68 -16.12
C LYS A 46 -5.36 0.44 -14.74
N LEU A 47 -4.56 1.38 -14.25
CA LEU A 47 -3.90 1.31 -12.95
C LEU A 47 -4.88 1.51 -11.80
N ASP A 48 -4.81 0.61 -10.83
CA ASP A 48 -5.48 0.74 -9.55
C ASP A 48 -4.72 1.73 -8.65
N THR A 49 -5.45 2.63 -7.99
CA THR A 49 -4.85 3.61 -7.06
C THR A 49 -4.94 3.13 -5.61
N VAL A 50 -3.84 3.28 -4.88
CA VAL A 50 -3.75 3.17 -3.42
C VAL A 50 -3.49 4.57 -2.85
N TYR A 51 -4.37 5.09 -1.99
CA TYR A 51 -4.17 6.42 -1.41
C TYR A 51 -5.06 6.62 -0.16
N PRO A 52 -4.70 7.53 0.77
CA PRO A 52 -5.58 7.96 1.86
C PRO A 52 -6.73 8.86 1.36
N SER A 53 -7.55 8.34 0.45
CA SER A 53 -8.72 9.05 -0.09
C SER A 53 -9.83 8.06 -0.40
N SER A 54 -11.07 8.45 -0.10
CA SER A 54 -12.27 7.66 -0.43
C SER A 54 -12.48 7.51 -1.94
N ALA A 55 -11.81 8.30 -2.78
CA ALA A 55 -11.84 8.15 -4.23
C ALA A 55 -11.00 6.98 -4.72
N ALA A 56 -10.04 6.49 -3.93
CA ALA A 56 -9.13 5.42 -4.34
C ALA A 56 -9.84 4.05 -4.35
N LYS A 57 -9.32 3.12 -5.16
CA LYS A 57 -9.76 1.72 -5.14
C LYS A 57 -9.34 1.01 -3.85
N TYR A 58 -8.10 1.24 -3.42
CA TYR A 58 -7.55 0.78 -2.14
C TYR A 58 -7.34 1.99 -1.24
N ILE A 59 -8.02 2.01 -0.10
CA ILE A 59 -7.99 3.15 0.83
C ILE A 59 -6.96 2.90 1.92
N VAL A 60 -6.06 3.85 2.13
CA VAL A 60 -5.14 3.85 3.27
C VAL A 60 -5.74 4.70 4.39
N MET A 61 -6.14 4.09 5.50
CA MET A 61 -6.72 4.79 6.63
C MET A 61 -5.62 5.38 7.49
N GLU A 62 -5.71 6.68 7.81
CA GLU A 62 -4.74 7.34 8.70
C GLU A 62 -5.09 7.19 10.18
N LYS A 63 -6.39 7.13 10.52
CA LYS A 63 -6.89 7.08 11.90
C LYS A 63 -7.53 5.74 12.24
N ASP A 64 -7.39 5.34 13.51
CA ASP A 64 -8.11 4.22 14.10
C ASP A 64 -9.61 4.48 14.15
N GLY A 65 -10.42 3.45 13.86
CA GLY A 65 -11.87 3.49 14.07
C GLY A 65 -12.70 4.09 12.94
N SER A 66 -12.09 4.49 11.81
CA SER A 66 -12.88 4.82 10.62
C SER A 66 -13.58 3.56 10.09
N ALA A 67 -14.90 3.59 10.00
CA ALA A 67 -15.70 2.47 9.51
C ALA A 67 -15.23 2.04 8.11
N LYS A 68 -15.00 0.74 7.93
CA LYS A 68 -14.60 0.16 6.63
C LYS A 68 -15.68 0.51 5.58
N PRO A 69 -15.35 1.30 4.54
CA PRO A 69 -16.31 1.60 3.49
C PRO A 69 -16.74 0.31 2.80
N LYS A 70 -18.04 0.08 2.67
CA LYS A 70 -18.58 -1.14 2.05
C LYS A 70 -18.06 -1.27 0.61
N GLY A 71 -17.60 -2.47 0.25
CA GLY A 71 -17.13 -2.81 -1.09
C GLY A 71 -15.73 -2.32 -1.44
N LYS A 72 -15.00 -1.67 -0.52
CA LYS A 72 -13.62 -1.22 -0.74
C LYS A 72 -12.63 -1.99 0.12
N LYS A 73 -11.43 -2.19 -0.43
CA LYS A 73 -10.30 -2.74 0.31
C LYS A 73 -9.62 -1.63 1.10
N VAL A 74 -9.46 -1.84 2.39
CA VAL A 74 -8.85 -0.88 3.31
C VAL A 74 -7.56 -1.44 3.88
N GLY A 75 -6.59 -0.56 4.04
CA GLY A 75 -5.35 -0.87 4.73
C GLY A 75 -4.83 0.32 5.50
N ARG A 76 -3.68 0.14 6.15
CA ARG A 76 -3.06 1.19 6.94
C ARG A 76 -1.55 1.15 6.82
N LYS A 77 -0.94 2.33 6.86
CA LYS A 77 0.51 2.50 6.91
C LYS A 77 0.98 2.54 8.36
N PHE A 78 2.05 1.83 8.65
CA PHE A 78 2.72 1.78 9.95
C PHE A 78 4.22 2.01 9.78
N GLU A 79 4.80 2.79 10.67
CA GLU A 79 6.24 2.83 10.89
C GLU A 79 6.58 1.83 12.01
N VAL A 80 7.57 0.98 11.78
CA VAL A 80 7.97 -0.08 12.73
C VAL A 80 9.35 0.28 13.28
N LEU A 81 9.36 0.73 14.52
CA LEU A 81 10.57 1.12 15.25
C LEU A 81 10.89 0.17 16.40
N SER A 82 9.87 -0.53 16.91
CA SER A 82 9.94 -1.37 18.08
C SER A 82 9.02 -2.59 17.98
N ASN A 83 9.18 -3.55 18.90
CA ASN A 83 8.28 -4.70 19.02
C ASN A 83 6.84 -4.29 19.37
N THR A 84 6.66 -3.19 20.11
CA THR A 84 5.35 -2.63 20.45
C THR A 84 4.56 -2.22 19.19
N ASP A 85 5.25 -1.69 18.17
CA ASP A 85 4.62 -1.33 16.90
C ASP A 85 4.09 -2.56 16.16
N ILE A 86 4.79 -3.69 16.26
CA ILE A 86 4.35 -4.97 15.68
C ILE A 86 3.06 -5.45 16.35
N GLU A 87 2.93 -5.28 17.67
CA GLU A 87 1.70 -5.61 18.40
C GLU A 87 0.54 -4.68 18.05
N ASN A 88 0.84 -3.39 17.84
CA ASN A 88 -0.15 -2.44 17.36
C ASN A 88 -0.66 -2.83 15.96
N ILE A 89 0.23 -3.18 15.04
CA ILE A 89 -0.14 -3.68 13.70
C ILE A 89 -1.11 -4.85 13.81
N LEU A 90 -0.81 -5.83 14.67
CA LEU A 90 -1.67 -7.00 14.88
C LEU A 90 -3.05 -6.60 15.43
N THR A 91 -3.07 -5.70 16.41
CA THR A 91 -4.31 -5.23 17.05
C THR A 91 -5.22 -4.52 16.06
N VAL A 92 -4.65 -3.67 15.19
CA VAL A 92 -5.42 -2.98 14.16
C VAL A 92 -5.81 -3.94 13.03
N ALA A 93 -4.92 -4.85 12.60
CA ALA A 93 -5.23 -5.82 11.55
C ALA A 93 -6.40 -6.74 11.92
N LYS A 94 -6.47 -7.17 13.19
CA LYS A 94 -7.61 -7.96 13.74
C LYS A 94 -8.96 -7.24 13.61
N LYS A 95 -9.00 -5.93 13.45
CA LYS A 95 -10.23 -5.16 13.19
C LYS A 95 -10.73 -5.25 11.74
N GLY A 96 -10.09 -6.07 10.89
CA GLY A 96 -10.57 -6.39 9.54
C GLY A 96 -9.90 -5.61 8.41
N LEU A 97 -8.61 -5.28 8.56
CA LEU A 97 -7.81 -4.69 7.48
C LEU A 97 -7.51 -5.72 6.39
N ASP A 98 -7.69 -5.32 5.13
CA ASP A 98 -7.37 -6.16 3.96
C ASP A 98 -5.87 -6.17 3.66
N PHE A 99 -5.16 -5.08 3.99
CA PHE A 99 -3.71 -4.99 3.86
C PHE A 99 -3.08 -4.03 4.86
N VAL A 100 -1.77 -4.17 5.06
CA VAL A 100 -0.93 -3.23 5.82
C VAL A 100 0.26 -2.81 4.98
N ILE A 101 0.68 -1.56 5.12
CA ILE A 101 1.90 -1.02 4.54
C ILE A 101 2.88 -0.77 5.68
N VAL A 102 4.03 -1.41 5.67
CA VAL A 102 5.04 -1.29 6.73
C VAL A 102 6.26 -0.53 6.22
N GLU A 103 6.70 0.43 7.01
CA GLU A 103 7.96 1.15 6.84
C GLU A 103 8.88 0.77 7.99
N VAL A 104 9.98 0.10 7.67
CA VAL A 104 11.03 -0.29 8.62
C VAL A 104 12.25 0.58 8.37
N LYS A 105 12.79 1.22 9.42
CA LYS A 105 14.03 2.01 9.28
C LYS A 105 15.23 1.14 8.97
N ASP A 106 15.35 0.02 9.67
CA ASP A 106 16.34 -1.00 9.38
C ASP A 106 15.62 -2.20 8.77
N TRP A 107 15.92 -2.52 7.50
CA TRP A 107 15.46 -3.75 6.82
C TRP A 107 16.13 -5.00 7.41
N LYS A 108 16.04 -5.17 8.73
CA LYS A 108 16.45 -6.39 9.42
C LYS A 108 15.42 -7.47 9.12
N ILE A 109 15.91 -8.68 8.84
CA ILE A 109 15.08 -9.85 8.54
C ILE A 109 14.12 -10.15 9.70
N ILE A 110 14.56 -9.92 10.94
CA ILE A 110 13.84 -10.27 12.18
C ILE A 110 12.49 -9.50 12.34
N PRO A 111 12.44 -8.15 12.26
CA PRO A 111 11.16 -7.43 12.28
C PRO A 111 10.16 -7.90 11.24
N LEU A 112 10.60 -8.15 10.00
CA LEU A 112 9.72 -8.60 8.91
C LEU A 112 9.17 -10.01 9.18
N GLU A 113 10.03 -10.93 9.62
CA GLU A 113 9.63 -12.28 9.99
C GLU A 113 8.59 -12.26 11.12
N ASN A 114 8.80 -11.44 12.15
CA ASN A 114 7.84 -11.31 13.26
C ASN A 114 6.48 -10.76 12.81
N ILE A 115 6.46 -9.79 11.90
CA ILE A 115 5.22 -9.25 11.33
C ILE A 115 4.50 -10.34 10.53
N ILE A 116 5.21 -11.05 9.66
CA ILE A 116 4.65 -12.16 8.87
C ILE A 116 4.11 -13.25 9.81
N ALA A 117 4.87 -13.64 10.83
CA ALA A 117 4.47 -14.65 11.80
C ALA A 117 3.21 -14.24 12.60
N LYS A 118 3.05 -12.96 12.94
CA LYS A 118 1.84 -12.50 13.64
C LYS A 118 0.63 -12.36 12.71
N LEU A 119 0.84 -11.98 11.46
CA LEU A 119 -0.24 -11.72 10.49
C LEU A 119 -0.64 -12.93 9.64
N HIS A 120 0.18 -13.98 9.51
CA HIS A 120 -0.15 -15.13 8.62
C HIS A 120 -1.44 -15.84 8.99
N LYS A 121 -1.91 -15.72 10.24
CA LYS A 121 -3.18 -16.30 10.70
C LYS A 121 -4.40 -15.45 10.32
N ILE A 122 -4.18 -14.28 9.74
CA ILE A 122 -5.20 -13.29 9.38
C ILE A 122 -5.09 -13.07 7.88
N ASN A 123 -6.22 -12.98 7.18
CA ASN A 123 -6.26 -12.77 5.73
C ASN A 123 -5.92 -11.30 5.36
N THR A 124 -4.75 -10.82 5.77
CA THR A 124 -4.27 -9.45 5.59
C THR A 124 -2.97 -9.48 4.80
N LYS A 125 -2.94 -8.79 3.65
CA LYS A 125 -1.70 -8.65 2.85
C LYS A 125 -0.70 -7.71 3.51
N ILE A 126 0.59 -7.98 3.35
CA ILE A 126 1.67 -7.12 3.84
C ILE A 126 2.40 -6.51 2.64
N PHE A 127 2.51 -5.18 2.62
CA PHE A 127 3.34 -4.44 1.68
C PHE A 127 4.45 -3.75 2.47
N ALA A 128 5.69 -3.81 1.99
CA ALA A 128 6.82 -3.10 2.60
C ALA A 128 7.26 -1.95 1.70
N ILE A 129 7.61 -0.80 2.30
CA ILE A 129 8.18 0.33 1.56
C ILE A 129 9.65 0.07 1.28
N ALA A 130 9.97 -0.15 0.01
CA ALA A 130 11.35 -0.15 -0.47
C ALA A 130 11.80 1.30 -0.72
N ASN A 131 12.63 1.82 0.18
CA ASN A 131 13.41 3.03 -0.06
C ASN A 131 14.80 2.64 -0.60
N THR A 132 15.44 3.54 -1.34
CA THR A 132 16.80 3.33 -1.87
C THR A 132 17.73 2.95 -0.71
N PRO A 133 18.59 1.91 -0.86
CA PRO A 133 19.59 1.57 0.15
C PRO A 133 20.58 2.71 0.40
#